data_AF-A0A496XWH4-F1
#
_entry.id   AF-A0A496XWH4-F1
#
_cell.length_a   1.000
_cell.length_b   1.000
_cell.length_c   1.000
_cell.angle_alpha   90.00
_cell.angle_beta   90.00
_cell.angle_gamma   90.00
#
_symmetry.space_group_name_H-M   'P 1'
#
loop_
_entity.id
_entity.type
_entity.pdbx_description
1 polymer ?
#
loop_
_entity_poly.entity_id
_entity_poly.type
_entity_poly.pdbx_seq_one_letter_code
_entity_poly.pdbx_strand_id
1 'polypeptide(L)' 'MNLKDSISSLPATPGIYQYFDTHGKLLYIGKAKNLKNRVKSYFQKSG' A
#
# COMPACT_ATOMS: atom_id res chain seq x y z
N MET A 1 -2.15 -7.35 14.97
CA MET A 1 -1.25 -6.91 13.88
C MET A 1 -1.43 -5.41 13.69
N ASN A 2 -0.39 -4.60 13.85
CA ASN A 2 -0.51 -3.15 13.64
C ASN A 2 -0.36 -2.83 12.14
N LEU A 3 -1.00 -1.78 11.64
CA LEU A 3 -0.87 -1.32 10.26
C LEU A 3 0.61 -1.12 9.85
N LYS A 4 1.44 -0.61 10.77
CA LYS A 4 2.88 -0.43 10.53
C LYS A 4 3.61 -1.75 10.28
N ASP A 5 3.21 -2.83 10.93
CA ASP A 5 3.82 -4.16 10.76
C ASP A 5 3.45 -4.72 9.39
N SER A 6 2.18 -4.61 8.99
CA SER A 6 1.70 -5.02 7.68
C SER A 6 2.43 -4.30 6.55
N ILE A 7 2.57 -2.97 6.64
CA ILE A 7 3.33 -2.20 5.65
C ILE A 7 4.80 -2.61 5.62
N SER A 8 5.40 -2.90 6.78
CA SER A 8 6.81 -3.28 6.87
C SER A 8 7.10 -4.65 6.24
N SER A 9 6.12 -5.56 6.27
CA SER A 9 6.18 -6.88 5.63
C SER A 9 5.99 -6.88 4.11
N LEU A 10 5.59 -5.75 3.52
CA LEU A 10 5.39 -5.67 2.07
C LEU A 10 6.70 -5.90 1.29
N PRO A 11 6.62 -6.53 0.10
CA PRO A 11 7.79 -6.78 -0.71
C PRO A 11 8.35 -5.49 -1.33
N ALA A 12 9.67 -5.41 -1.41
CA ALA A 12 10.40 -4.32 -2.05
C ALA A 12 10.61 -4.57 -3.56
N THR A 13 9.57 -5.04 -4.26
CA THR A 13 9.63 -5.45 -5.67
C THR A 13 8.58 -4.71 -6.51
N PRO A 14 8.70 -4.75 -7.86
CA PRO A 14 7.65 -4.28 -8.74
C PRO A 14 6.36 -5.08 -8.58
N GLY A 15 5.23 -4.41 -8.78
CA GLY A 15 3.94 -5.08 -8.77
C GLY A 15 2.76 -4.12 -8.82
N ILE A 16 1.58 -4.68 -8.60
CA ILE A 16 0.30 -3.98 -8.60
C ILE A 16 -0.27 -4.02 -7.18
N TYR A 17 -0.89 -2.93 -6.74
CA TYR A 17 -1.64 -2.84 -5.49
C TYR A 17 -3.08 -2.40 -5.76
N GLN A 18 -3.98 -2.83 -4.87
CA GLN A 18 -5.40 -2.57 -4.94
C GLN A 18 -5.82 -1.81 -3.69
N TYR A 19 -6.67 -0.81 -3.86
CA TYR A 19 -7.25 -0.05 -2.77
C TYR A 19 -8.75 -0.33 -2.72
N PHE A 20 -9.23 -0.73 -1.55
CA PHE A 20 -10.62 -1.11 -1.33
C PHE A 20 -11.28 -0.15 -0.34
N ASP A 21 -12.58 0.05 -0.46
CA ASP A 21 -13.37 0.69 0.59
C ASP A 21 -13.63 -0.27 1.77
N THR A 22 -14.34 0.23 2.78
CA THR A 22 -14.70 -0.54 3.98
C THR A 22 -15.67 -1.69 3.72
N HIS A 23 -16.33 -1.71 2.55
CA HIS A 23 -17.23 -2.78 2.12
C HIS A 23 -16.56 -3.76 1.14
N GLY A 24 -15.25 -3.60 0.88
CA GLY A 24 -14.51 -4.44 -0.05
C GLY A 24 -14.69 -4.08 -1.53
N LYS A 25 -15.29 -2.93 -1.85
CA LYS A 25 -15.37 -2.44 -3.22
C LYS A 25 -14.01 -1.93 -3.66
N LEU A 26 -13.53 -2.41 -4.81
CA LEU A 26 -12.30 -1.93 -5.43
C LEU A 26 -12.46 -0.45 -5.86
N LEU A 27 -11.66 0.42 -5.26
CA LEU A 27 -11.64 1.87 -5.56
C LEU A 27 -10.55 2.24 -6.55
N TYR A 28 -9.37 1.61 -6.45
CA TYR A 28 -8.21 1.98 -7.24
C TYR A 28 -7.25 0.82 -7.44
N ILE A 29 -6.63 0.76 -8.61
CA ILE A 29 -5.50 -0.12 -8.92
C ILE A 29 -4.31 0.76 -9.32
N GLY A 30 -3.16 0.53 -8.69
CA GLY A 30 -1.90 1.20 -9.04
C GLY A 30 -0.77 0.21 -9.29
N LYS A 31 0.18 0.60 -10.13
CA LYS A 31 1.46 -0.11 -10.31
C LYS A 31 2.59 0.63 -9.61
N ALA A 32 3.59 -0.11 -9.12
CA ALA A 32 4.79 0.46 -8.53
C ALA A 32 6.02 -0.34 -8.93
N LYS A 33 7.18 0.33 -9.06
CA LYS A 33 8.49 -0.34 -9.15
C LYS A 33 8.91 -0.95 -7.81
N ASN A 34 8.36 -0.45 -6.70
CA ASN A 34 8.60 -0.95 -5.35
C ASN A 34 7.30 -0.80 -4.54
N LEU A 35 6.63 -1.91 -4.24
CA LEU A 35 5.35 -1.93 -3.54
C LEU A 35 5.46 -1.38 -2.12
N LYS A 36 6.48 -1.79 -1.35
CA LYS A 36 6.71 -1.31 0.01
C LYS A 36 6.79 0.22 0.10
N ASN A 37 7.60 0.85 -0.74
CA ASN A 37 7.75 2.31 -0.73
C ASN A 37 6.46 3.01 -1.17
N ARG A 38 5.79 2.49 -2.20
CA ARG A 38 4.55 3.09 -2.70
C ARG A 38 3.45 3.06 -1.64
N VAL A 39 3.23 1.91 -1.00
CA VAL A 39 2.21 1.79 0.05
C VAL A 39 2.57 2.65 1.26
N LYS A 40 3.84 2.65 1.69
CA LYS A 40 4.31 3.48 2.81
C LYS A 40 4.02 4.97 2.61
N SER A 41 4.14 5.49 1.37
CA SER A 41 3.94 6.91 1.07
C SER A 41 2.55 7.44 1.41
N TYR A 42 1.52 6.59 1.37
CA TYR A 42 0.14 6.99 1.75
C TYR A 42 -0.04 7.22 3.26
N PHE A 43 0.86 6.67 4.08
CA PHE A 43 0.77 6.72 5.54
C PHE A 43 1.89 7.54 6.19
N GLN A 44 2.73 8.17 5.38
CA GLN A 44 3.64 9.21 5.85
C GLN A 44 2.82 10.49 6.01
N LYS A 45 2.98 11.20 7.14
CA LYS A 45 2.42 12.54 7.28
C LYS A 45 3.02 13.41 6.17
N SER A 46 2.17 14.03 5.37
CA SER A 46 2.56 15.22 4.62
C SER A 46 3.05 16.25 5.64
N GLY A 47 4.20 16.87 5.36
CA GLY A 47 4.76 17.92 6.20
C GLY A 47 3.78 19.06 6.45
#